data_AF-A0A4Y2QC16-F1
#
_entry.id   AF-A0A4Y2QC16-F1
#
_cell.length_a   1.000
_cell.length_b   1.000
_cell.length_c   1.000
_cell.angle_alpha   90.00
_cell.angle_beta   90.00
_cell.angle_gamma   90.00
#
_symmetry.space_group_name_H-M   'P 1'
#
loop_
_entity.id
_entity.type
_entity.pdbx_description
1 polymer ?
#
loop_
_entity_poly.entity_id
_entity_poly.type
_entity_poly.pdbx_seq_one_letter_code
_entity_poly.pdbx_strand_id
1 'polypeptide(L)'
;MDDPTVHSALGKSIAQVYTIEFQKRGLPHVHNLIDLRAADKFSTSDHIDKLVRAEIPSSIENLRLHENVTKCLMHGTCGSDNPGAPCMEAGQCKKTFLKEFRTETTMNVSVYPLYHRCPSDTTFVRGREMDNRFVVPYSPYLPLKYNAHINVEVCNLSECGVIYL
;
A
#
# COMPACT_ATOMS: atom_id res chain seq x y z
N MET A 1 18.27 3.35 2.42
CA MET A 1 17.00 3.11 3.15
C MET A 1 17.08 1.67 3.57
N ASP A 2 17.65 1.44 4.74
CA ASP A 2 18.36 0.19 5.02
C ASP A 2 17.47 -0.78 5.80
N ASP A 3 16.41 -0.29 6.45
CA ASP A 3 15.51 -1.13 7.26
C ASP A 3 14.80 -2.29 6.55
N PRO A 4 14.32 -2.14 5.30
CA PRO A 4 13.65 -3.24 4.62
C PRO A 4 14.56 -4.45 4.43
N THR A 5 15.87 -4.22 4.27
CA THR A 5 16.85 -5.24 3.87
C THR A 5 17.86 -5.58 4.96
N VAL A 6 18.35 -4.59 5.70
CA VAL A 6 19.31 -4.73 6.81
C VAL A 6 18.63 -5.19 8.10
N HIS A 7 17.46 -4.62 8.41
CA HIS A 7 16.69 -5.00 9.60
C HIS A 7 15.62 -6.07 9.32
N SER A 8 15.53 -6.54 8.07
CA SER A 8 14.56 -7.55 7.63
C SER A 8 13.12 -7.22 8.04
N ALA A 9 12.78 -5.93 8.07
CA ALA A 9 11.45 -5.47 8.50
C ALA A 9 10.31 -6.03 7.62
N LEU A 10 10.64 -6.44 6.40
CA LEU A 10 9.70 -7.02 5.43
C LEU A 10 10.04 -8.49 5.08
N GLY A 11 10.93 -9.12 5.85
CA GLY A 11 11.52 -10.44 5.57
C GLY A 11 12.98 -10.35 5.14
N LYS A 12 13.68 -11.50 5.10
CA LYS A 12 15.08 -11.55 4.66
C LYS A 12 15.17 -11.44 3.14
N SER A 13 15.87 -10.41 2.67
CA SER A 13 16.11 -10.18 1.24
C SER A 13 17.30 -10.98 0.68
N ILE A 14 17.26 -11.27 -0.62
CA ILE A 14 18.40 -11.75 -1.41
C ILE A 14 18.94 -10.69 -2.37
N ALA A 15 18.07 -9.79 -2.82
CA ALA A 15 18.43 -8.68 -3.69
C ALA A 15 17.54 -7.47 -3.45
N GLN A 16 18.06 -6.29 -3.78
CA GLN A 16 17.34 -5.04 -3.75
C GLN A 16 17.72 -4.21 -4.96
N VAL A 17 16.72 -3.67 -5.65
CA VAL A 17 16.91 -2.74 -6.76
C VAL A 17 16.03 -1.53 -6.51
N TYR A 18 16.61 -0.34 -6.49
CA TYR A 18 15.85 0.88 -6.37
C TYR A 18 16.22 1.90 -7.45
N THR A 19 15.22 2.67 -7.87
CA THR A 19 15.38 3.82 -8.76
C THR A 19 14.83 5.06 -8.07
N ILE A 20 15.50 6.19 -8.26
CA ILE A 20 15.03 7.49 -7.77
C ILE A 20 14.61 8.31 -8.98
N GLU A 21 13.34 8.70 -9.00
CA GLU A 21 12.75 9.52 -10.04
C GLU A 21 12.35 10.88 -9.47
N PHE A 22 12.65 11.95 -10.19
CA PHE A 22 12.18 13.29 -9.82
C PHE A 22 10.85 13.53 -10.52
N GLN A 23 9.75 13.44 -9.77
CA GLN A 23 8.42 13.74 -10.31
C GLN A 23 8.32 15.24 -10.63
N LYS A 24 7.35 15.64 -11.48
CA LYS A 24 7.13 17.03 -11.96
C LYS A 24 7.03 18.12 -10.88
N ARG A 25 6.98 17.74 -9.60
CA ARG A 25 6.94 18.62 -8.42
C ARG A 25 8.28 18.70 -7.66
N GLY A 26 9.37 18.16 -8.22
CA GLY A 26 10.72 18.26 -7.68
C GLY A 26 11.03 17.37 -6.48
N LEU A 27 10.06 16.61 -5.97
CA LEU A 27 10.28 15.66 -4.89
C LEU A 27 10.82 14.33 -5.44
N PRO A 28 11.84 13.74 -4.79
CA PRO A 28 12.33 12.43 -5.15
C PRO A 28 11.26 11.38 -4.81
N HIS A 29 10.97 10.52 -5.78
CA HIS A 29 10.12 9.34 -5.67
C HIS A 29 11.01 8.12 -5.84
N VAL A 30 10.87 7.12 -4.97
CA VAL A 30 11.80 5.98 -4.95
C VAL A 30 11.03 4.72 -5.25
N HIS A 31 11.17 4.13 -6.43
CA HIS A 31 10.68 2.77 -6.65
C HIS A 31 11.72 1.78 -6.10
N ASN A 32 11.33 0.89 -5.20
CA ASN A 32 12.27 -0.01 -4.53
C ASN A 32 11.77 -1.46 -4.47
N LEU A 33 12.29 -2.27 -5.38
CA LEU A 33 12.02 -3.70 -5.53
C LEU A 33 12.91 -4.49 -4.56
N ILE A 34 12.33 -5.39 -3.76
CA ILE A 34 13.06 -6.18 -2.77
C ILE A 34 12.71 -7.65 -2.93
N ASP A 35 13.65 -8.41 -3.46
CA ASP A 35 13.49 -9.85 -3.61
C ASP A 35 13.80 -10.58 -2.31
N LEU A 36 12.88 -11.46 -1.89
CA LEU A 36 12.93 -12.16 -0.61
C LEU A 36 13.45 -13.58 -0.79
N ARG A 37 14.13 -14.09 0.25
CA ARG A 37 14.50 -15.51 0.34
C ARG A 37 13.25 -16.37 0.21
N ALA A 38 13.37 -17.54 -0.41
CA ALA A 38 12.25 -18.46 -0.59
C ALA A 38 11.50 -18.80 0.71
N ALA A 39 12.21 -18.90 1.84
CA ALA A 39 11.62 -19.15 3.16
C ALA A 39 10.84 -17.96 3.73
N ASP A 40 11.14 -16.75 3.26
CA ASP A 40 10.52 -15.48 3.66
C ASP A 40 9.47 -15.01 2.63
N LYS A 41 9.31 -15.72 1.50
CA LYS A 41 8.32 -15.40 0.47
C LYS A 41 6.90 -15.61 1.00
N PHE A 42 5.98 -14.80 0.47
CA PHE A 42 4.58 -14.80 0.88
C PHE A 42 3.83 -15.96 0.22
N SER A 43 3.74 -17.08 0.92
CA SER A 43 3.05 -18.28 0.43
C SER A 43 1.57 -18.35 0.85
N THR A 44 1.12 -17.51 1.78
CA THR A 44 -0.25 -17.52 2.33
C THR A 44 -0.80 -16.11 2.50
N SER A 45 -2.14 -16.00 2.44
CA SER A 45 -2.88 -14.76 2.76
C SER A 45 -2.51 -14.20 4.13
N ASP A 46 -2.43 -15.07 5.14
CA ASP A 46 -2.11 -14.69 6.52
C ASP A 46 -0.72 -14.08 6.65
N HIS A 47 0.26 -14.54 5.87
CA HIS A 47 1.59 -13.94 5.84
C HIS A 47 1.57 -12.56 5.19
N ILE A 48 0.75 -12.37 4.16
CA ILE A 48 0.57 -11.07 3.51
C ILE A 48 -0.11 -10.09 4.46
N ASP A 49 -1.19 -10.50 5.14
CA ASP A 49 -1.98 -9.63 6.02
C ASP A 49 -1.19 -9.15 7.25
N LYS A 50 -0.20 -9.93 7.70
CA LYS A 50 0.75 -9.50 8.74
C LYS A 50 1.65 -8.36 8.28
N LEU A 51 1.96 -8.32 6.99
CA LEU A 51 2.94 -7.39 6.43
C LEU A 51 2.28 -6.15 5.84
N VAL A 52 1.23 -6.37 5.04
CA VAL A 52 0.55 -5.36 4.23
C VAL A 52 -0.91 -5.30 4.67
N ARG A 53 -1.36 -4.08 4.97
CA ARG A 53 -2.75 -3.78 5.29
C ARG A 53 -3.30 -2.79 4.28
N ALA A 54 -4.61 -2.86 4.07
CA ALA A 54 -5.33 -1.94 3.21
C ALA A 54 -6.55 -1.36 3.92
N GLU A 55 -6.42 -1.11 5.23
CA GLU A 55 -7.49 -0.65 6.12
C GLU A 55 -7.06 0.60 6.90
N ILE A 56 -8.05 1.41 7.28
CA ILE A 56 -7.88 2.54 8.19
C ILE A 56 -7.65 1.97 9.59
N PRO A 57 -6.50 2.26 10.24
CA PRO A 57 -6.22 1.82 11.61
C PRO A 57 -7.23 2.41 12.60
N SER A 58 -7.45 1.73 13.73
CA SER A 58 -8.21 2.32 14.84
C SER A 58 -7.48 3.53 15.44
N SER A 59 -8.19 4.66 15.58
CA SER A 59 -7.67 5.85 16.23
C SER A 59 -7.49 5.68 17.75
N ILE A 60 -8.18 4.71 18.34
CA ILE A 60 -8.08 4.39 19.77
C ILE A 60 -6.86 3.48 20.03
N GLU A 61 -6.66 2.47 19.19
CA GLU A 61 -5.57 1.50 19.38
C GLU A 61 -4.21 2.07 18.98
N ASN A 62 -4.16 2.83 17.88
CA ASN A 62 -2.92 3.42 17.38
C ASN A 62 -3.18 4.73 16.63
N LEU A 63 -3.34 5.80 17.42
CA LEU A 63 -3.58 7.15 16.91
C LEU A 63 -2.52 7.59 15.88
N ARG A 64 -1.24 7.33 16.14
CA ARG A 64 -0.15 7.75 15.26
C ARG A 64 -0.22 7.07 13.89
N LEU A 65 -0.49 5.75 13.86
CA LEU A 65 -0.66 5.05 12.59
C LEU A 65 -1.92 5.53 11.87
N HIS A 66 -3.03 5.73 12.59
CA HIS A 66 -4.26 6.28 12.04
C HIS A 66 -4.03 7.65 11.37
N GLU A 67 -3.36 8.58 12.05
CA GLU A 67 -3.01 9.90 11.51
C GLU A 67 -2.12 9.79 10.27
N ASN A 68 -1.09 8.94 10.29
CA ASN A 68 -0.19 8.78 9.15
C ASN A 68 -0.91 8.17 7.94
N VAL A 69 -1.76 7.17 8.15
CA VAL A 69 -2.54 6.53 7.08
C VAL A 69 -3.58 7.48 6.51
N THR A 70 -4.38 8.14 7.35
CA THR A 70 -5.43 9.08 6.90
C THR A 70 -4.85 10.29 6.17
N LYS A 71 -3.67 10.78 6.60
CA LYS A 71 -2.98 11.89 5.97
C LYS A 71 -2.35 11.50 4.63
N CYS A 72 -1.61 10.40 4.60
CA CYS A 72 -0.72 10.08 3.48
C CYS A 72 -1.24 8.94 2.59
N LEU A 73 -1.91 7.93 3.13
CA LEU A 73 -2.22 6.67 2.43
C LEU A 73 -3.69 6.53 2.04
N MET A 74 -4.42 7.64 2.00
CA MET A 74 -5.78 7.69 1.45
C MET A 74 -5.75 8.17 0.01
N HIS A 75 -6.30 7.36 -0.89
CA HIS A 75 -6.54 7.76 -2.26
C HIS A 75 -7.46 8.99 -2.28
N GLY A 76 -7.11 9.98 -3.10
CA GLY A 76 -7.98 11.13 -3.32
C GLY A 76 -9.23 10.73 -4.09
N THR A 77 -10.23 11.61 -4.13
CA THR A 77 -11.39 11.39 -4.99
C THR A 77 -10.98 11.38 -6.45
N CYS A 78 -11.63 10.50 -7.22
CA CYS A 78 -11.43 10.31 -8.65
C CYS A 78 -12.73 9.82 -9.28
N GLY A 79 -12.71 9.49 -10.57
CA GLY A 79 -13.90 9.06 -11.29
C GLY A 79 -14.83 10.24 -11.56
N SER A 80 -16.13 9.99 -11.51
CA SER A 80 -17.16 11.01 -11.70
C SER A 80 -17.06 12.15 -10.66
N ASP A 81 -16.61 11.83 -9.44
CA ASP A 81 -16.48 12.81 -8.35
C ASP A 81 -15.32 13.78 -8.57
N ASN A 82 -14.32 13.39 -9.35
CA ASN A 82 -13.17 14.23 -9.70
C ASN A 82 -12.53 13.76 -11.01
N PRO A 83 -13.11 14.12 -12.17
CA PRO A 83 -12.61 13.69 -13.47
C PRO A 83 -11.21 14.23 -13.81
N GLY A 84 -10.80 15.33 -13.16
CA GLY A 84 -9.49 15.95 -13.31
C GLY A 84 -8.39 15.37 -12.41
N ALA A 85 -8.67 14.30 -11.65
CA ALA A 85 -7.66 13.71 -10.78
C ALA A 85 -6.48 13.16 -11.60
N PRO A 86 -5.22 13.27 -11.14
CA PRO A 86 -4.05 12.77 -11.88
C PRO A 86 -4.04 11.27 -12.17
N CYS A 87 -4.87 10.49 -11.46
CA CYS A 87 -5.03 9.06 -11.69
C CYS A 87 -6.03 8.73 -12.82
N MET A 88 -6.76 9.72 -13.35
CA MET A 88 -7.76 9.52 -14.39
C MET A 88 -7.11 9.39 -15.76
N GLU A 89 -7.47 8.34 -16.48
CA GLU A 89 -7.05 8.08 -17.85
C GLU A 89 -8.24 7.48 -18.60
N ALA A 90 -8.59 8.04 -19.77
CA ALA A 90 -9.76 7.63 -20.55
C ALA A 90 -11.09 7.52 -19.75
N GLY A 91 -11.30 8.42 -18.78
CA GLY A 91 -12.50 8.45 -17.95
C GLY A 91 -12.54 7.41 -16.82
N GLN A 92 -11.48 6.63 -16.62
CA GLN A 92 -11.38 5.63 -15.55
C GLN A 92 -10.17 5.91 -14.65
N CYS A 93 -10.27 5.53 -13.38
CA CYS A 93 -9.12 5.59 -12.48
C CYS A 93 -8.14 4.47 -12.84
N LYS A 94 -6.93 4.83 -13.29
CA LYS A 94 -5.85 3.88 -13.63
C LYS A 94 -5.47 2.96 -12.47
N LYS A 95 -5.64 3.43 -11.23
CA LYS A 95 -5.39 2.66 -10.00
C LYS A 95 -6.61 1.84 -9.54
N THR A 96 -7.69 1.87 -10.32
CA THR A 96 -8.95 1.15 -10.12
C THR A 96 -9.60 1.39 -8.75
N PHE A 97 -9.55 2.63 -8.26
CA PHE A 97 -10.31 3.05 -7.09
C PHE A 97 -11.76 3.42 -7.49
N LEU A 98 -12.77 3.13 -6.68
CA LEU A 98 -12.71 2.52 -5.34
C LEU A 98 -12.48 1.00 -5.38
N LYS A 99 -11.69 0.47 -4.44
CA LYS A 99 -11.46 -0.97 -4.32
C LYS A 99 -12.70 -1.65 -3.71
N GLU A 100 -12.89 -2.94 -3.99
CA GLU A 100 -13.98 -3.71 -3.40
C GLU A 100 -13.67 -4.05 -1.93
N PHE A 101 -14.73 -4.18 -1.12
CA PHE A 101 -14.59 -4.77 0.22
C PHE A 101 -14.32 -6.27 0.11
N ARG A 102 -13.50 -6.79 1.03
CA ARG A 102 -13.13 -8.21 1.12
C ARG A 102 -12.89 -8.58 2.57
N THR A 103 -13.38 -9.75 2.96
CA THR A 103 -13.22 -10.32 4.31
C THR A 103 -11.93 -11.11 4.49
N GLU A 104 -11.20 -11.38 3.40
CA GLU A 104 -9.89 -12.02 3.44
C GLU A 104 -9.02 -11.58 2.25
N THR A 105 -7.70 -11.66 2.43
CA THR A 105 -6.76 -11.51 1.31
C THR A 105 -6.78 -12.77 0.45
N THR A 106 -6.95 -12.58 -0.87
CA THR A 106 -6.96 -13.70 -1.83
C THR A 106 -5.81 -13.59 -2.82
N MET A 107 -5.13 -14.72 -3.02
CA MET A 107 -4.15 -14.87 -4.08
C MET A 107 -4.91 -15.06 -5.39
N ASN A 108 -4.84 -14.08 -6.29
CA ASN A 108 -5.49 -14.20 -7.60
C ASN A 108 -4.51 -14.83 -8.61
N VAL A 109 -5.02 -15.27 -9.77
CA VAL A 109 -4.22 -15.63 -10.96
C VAL A 109 -3.41 -14.44 -11.48
N SER A 110 -3.79 -13.23 -11.08
CA SER A 110 -3.03 -11.99 -11.28
C SER A 110 -1.73 -11.98 -10.47
N VAL A 111 -0.78 -11.17 -10.93
CA VAL A 111 0.52 -10.94 -10.26
C VAL A 111 0.35 -10.38 -8.84
N TYR A 112 -0.75 -9.68 -8.54
CA TYR A 112 -0.98 -8.98 -7.29
C TYR A 112 -2.10 -9.63 -6.46
N PRO A 113 -1.93 -9.76 -5.13
CA PRO A 113 -2.98 -10.22 -4.25
C PRO A 113 -4.08 -9.17 -4.14
N LEU A 114 -5.29 -9.64 -3.82
CA LEU A 114 -6.43 -8.78 -3.55
C LEU A 114 -6.62 -8.71 -2.04
N TYR A 115 -6.21 -7.59 -1.46
CA TYR A 115 -6.11 -7.41 -0.02
C TYR A 115 -7.45 -7.40 0.71
N HIS A 116 -7.42 -7.89 1.95
CA HIS A 116 -8.44 -7.73 2.95
C HIS A 116 -8.81 -6.24 3.15
N ARG A 117 -10.10 -5.95 3.09
CA ARG A 117 -10.72 -4.64 3.29
C ARG A 117 -12.07 -4.85 3.93
N CYS A 118 -12.12 -4.97 5.26
CA CYS A 118 -13.37 -5.17 5.96
C CYS A 118 -14.27 -3.94 5.82
N PRO A 119 -15.59 -4.09 5.59
CA PRO A 119 -16.53 -3.00 5.80
C PRO A 119 -16.45 -2.54 7.26
N SER A 120 -16.13 -1.27 7.49
CA SER A 120 -16.01 -0.66 8.82
C SER A 120 -16.57 0.75 8.81
N ASP A 121 -16.57 1.40 9.98
CA ASP A 121 -16.88 2.81 10.10
C ASP A 121 -16.00 3.67 9.18
N THR A 122 -16.55 4.81 8.77
CA THR A 122 -15.86 5.79 7.95
C THR A 122 -14.98 6.70 8.80
N THR A 123 -14.02 7.37 8.18
CA THR A 123 -13.23 8.45 8.78
C THR A 123 -13.30 9.69 7.92
N PHE A 124 -13.37 10.86 8.55
CA PHE A 124 -13.38 12.13 7.83
C PHE A 124 -11.96 12.52 7.38
N VAL A 125 -11.70 12.39 6.09
CA VAL A 125 -10.40 12.64 5.46
C VAL A 125 -10.56 13.73 4.39
N ARG A 126 -9.77 14.80 4.49
CA ARG A 126 -9.73 15.91 3.50
C ARG A 126 -11.12 16.48 3.15
N GLY A 127 -11.98 16.63 4.16
CA GLY A 127 -13.31 17.23 3.98
C GLY A 127 -14.41 16.26 3.56
N ARG A 128 -14.17 14.94 3.58
CA ARG A 128 -15.16 13.91 3.20
C ARG A 128 -15.05 12.67 4.05
N GLU A 129 -16.15 11.94 4.19
CA GLU A 129 -16.13 10.59 4.75
C GLU A 129 -15.51 9.61 3.76
N MET A 130 -14.55 8.82 4.24
CA MET A 130 -13.86 7.78 3.47
C MET A 130 -13.83 6.49 4.28
N ASP A 131 -13.88 5.36 3.58
CA ASP A 131 -13.77 4.02 4.16
C ASP A 131 -12.54 3.27 3.64
N ASN A 132 -12.42 1.99 4.00
CA ASN A 132 -11.31 1.13 3.62
C ASN A 132 -11.13 0.97 2.10
N ARG A 133 -12.11 1.33 1.26
CA ARG A 133 -11.98 1.23 -0.21
C ARG A 133 -11.03 2.27 -0.80
N PHE A 134 -10.73 3.34 -0.05
CA PHE A 134 -9.82 4.42 -0.43
C PHE A 134 -8.37 4.16 0.01
N VAL A 135 -8.13 3.19 0.88
CA VAL A 135 -6.80 2.98 1.47
C VAL A 135 -5.84 2.42 0.43
N VAL A 136 -4.68 3.06 0.28
CA VAL A 136 -3.55 2.55 -0.48
C VAL A 136 -2.83 1.51 0.39
N PRO A 137 -2.54 0.29 -0.12
CA PRO A 137 -1.86 -0.75 0.66
C PRO A 137 -0.55 -0.25 1.31
N TYR A 138 -0.30 -0.64 2.55
CA TYR A 138 0.88 -0.20 3.30
C TYR A 138 1.34 -1.25 4.30
N SER A 139 2.62 -1.20 4.67
CA SER A 139 3.10 -1.92 5.84
C SER A 139 3.05 -1.02 7.07
N PRO A 140 2.35 -1.37 8.18
CA PRO A 140 2.22 -0.51 9.36
C PRO A 140 3.54 0.07 9.89
N TYR A 141 4.64 -0.68 9.74
CA TYR A 141 5.97 -0.26 10.16
C TYR A 141 6.47 0.99 9.41
N LEU A 142 6.25 1.08 8.09
CA LEU A 142 6.90 2.09 7.24
C LEU A 142 6.33 3.51 7.46
N PRO A 143 5.00 3.74 7.49
CA PRO A 143 4.44 5.05 7.81
C PRO A 143 4.76 5.48 9.23
N LEU A 144 4.82 4.55 10.20
CA LEU A 144 5.24 4.87 11.57
C LEU A 144 6.69 5.33 11.62
N LYS A 145 7.58 4.65 10.91
CA LYS A 145 9.00 4.97 10.90
C LYS A 145 9.34 6.25 10.15
N TYR A 146 8.83 6.41 8.94
CA TYR A 146 9.26 7.46 8.02
C TYR A 146 8.29 8.63 7.91
N ASN A 147 7.06 8.51 8.44
CA ASN A 147 6.02 9.54 8.34
C ASN A 147 5.83 10.06 6.90
N ALA A 148 5.79 9.15 5.94
CA ALA A 148 5.76 9.44 4.52
C ALA A 148 4.68 8.60 3.80
N HIS A 149 4.30 9.05 2.60
CA HIS A 149 3.46 8.25 1.70
C HIS A 149 4.29 7.09 1.15
N ILE A 150 4.14 5.91 1.74
CA ILE A 150 4.85 4.69 1.33
C ILE A 150 3.81 3.62 1.00
N ASN A 151 3.64 3.34 -0.30
CA ASN A 151 2.83 2.20 -0.75
C ASN A 151 3.60 0.90 -0.49
N VAL A 152 2.90 -0.21 -0.30
CA VAL A 152 3.52 -1.53 -0.32
C VAL A 152 2.60 -2.48 -1.05
N GLU A 153 3.05 -2.94 -2.21
CA GLU A 153 2.40 -4.03 -2.95
C GLU A 153 3.18 -5.33 -2.69
N VAL A 154 2.55 -6.46 -2.93
CA VAL A 154 3.19 -7.79 -2.98
C VAL A 154 2.98 -8.32 -4.39
N CYS A 155 4.01 -8.92 -4.98
CA CYS A 155 3.91 -9.57 -6.29
C CYS A 155 4.29 -11.05 -6.18
N ASN A 156 3.55 -11.90 -6.90
CA ASN A 156 3.81 -13.33 -7.03
C ASN A 156 4.37 -13.72 -8.41
N LEU A 157 4.98 -12.79 -9.15
CA LEU A 157 5.79 -13.19 -10.32
C LEU A 157 6.87 -14.14 -9.81
N SER A 158 6.94 -15.32 -10.42
CA SER A 158 7.49 -16.59 -9.94
C SER A 158 8.84 -16.58 -9.21
N GLU A 159 9.57 -15.48 -9.13
CA GLU A 159 10.82 -15.38 -8.39
C GLU A 159 11.04 -14.09 -7.59
N CYS A 160 10.17 -13.07 -7.61
CA CYS A 160 10.47 -11.78 -6.97
C CYS A 160 9.47 -11.38 -5.89
N GLY A 161 9.94 -11.23 -4.65
CA GLY A 161 9.31 -10.28 -3.73
C GLY A 161 9.38 -8.89 -4.35
N VAL A 162 8.28 -8.15 -4.42
CA VAL A 162 8.33 -6.77 -4.92
C VAL A 162 7.59 -5.92 -3.94
N ILE A 163 8.31 -4.97 -3.34
CA ILE A 163 7.77 -3.82 -2.62
C ILE A 163 7.85 -2.64 -3.60
N TYR A 164 6.97 -1.64 -3.48
CA TYR A 164 7.04 -0.41 -4.28
C TYR A 164 6.98 0.77 -3.32
N LEU A 165 8.14 1.29 -2.91
CA LEU A 165 8.23 2.57 -2.20
C LEU A 165 7.78 3.75 -3.08
#